data_AF-A0A2Z6Q445-F1
#
_entry.id   AF-A0A2Z6Q445-F1
#
_cell.length_a   1.000
_cell.length_b   1.000
_cell.length_c   1.000
_cell.angle_alpha   90.00
_cell.angle_beta   90.00
_cell.angle_gamma   90.00
#
_symmetry.space_group_name_H-M   'P 1'
#
loop_
_entity.id
_entity.type
_entity.pdbx_description
1 polymer ?
#
loop_
_entity_poly.entity_id
_entity_poly.type
_entity_poly.pdbx_seq_one_letter_code
_entity_poly.pdbx_strand_id
1 'polypeptide(L)'
;MDDKITPVGSEQDFIVFAKKKYVELCIVGSLFLFAMLVYWIGRCNNSKGNNFVLFNFLFICYDLAFDITFLIKNAKEVPGLFKPALIILIVSGSINLTMSFALIIQQRIYNPAFSNWLKENHRFAALITVFSAANIQALKIISSNYGGMTVLQAKYSSNGQRAIAWGGVLNLAFQDIPQLVILAKYWTKTKGYVFFPFISLVLSIIILFIDFFGRIYDAIIITNNDDGTTRRLNNRSSDSTYQYSMRVGAP
;
A
#
# COMPACT_ATOMS: atom_id res chain seq x y z
N MET A 1 -3.34 17.66 49.04
CA MET A 1 -4.34 18.28 48.14
C MET A 1 -3.90 17.87 46.75
N ASP A 2 -4.52 16.83 46.19
CA ASP A 2 -4.34 16.51 44.78
C ASP A 2 -5.18 17.51 43.99
N ASP A 3 -4.52 18.49 43.39
CA ASP A 3 -5.13 19.31 42.34
C ASP A 3 -5.50 18.37 41.20
N LYS A 4 -6.77 17.91 41.19
CA LYS A 4 -7.34 17.23 40.05
C LYS A 4 -7.31 18.22 38.89
N ILE A 5 -6.34 18.05 38.01
CA ILE A 5 -6.26 18.76 36.73
C ILE A 5 -7.59 18.51 36.01
N THR A 6 -8.44 19.52 36.00
CA THR A 6 -9.71 19.49 35.25
C THR A 6 -9.38 19.77 33.79
N PRO A 7 -9.66 18.85 32.85
CA PRO A 7 -9.43 19.07 31.44
C PRO A 7 -10.19 20.30 30.95
N VAL A 8 -9.55 21.18 30.18
CA VAL A 8 -10.19 22.40 29.63
C VAL A 8 -10.01 22.44 28.11
N GLY A 9 -11.05 22.88 27.39
CA GLY A 9 -11.02 23.01 25.93
C GLY A 9 -10.94 21.66 25.21
N SER A 10 -9.98 21.53 24.28
CA SER A 10 -9.90 20.37 23.37
C SER A 10 -9.70 19.02 24.06
N GLU A 11 -9.11 19.01 25.26
CA GLU A 11 -8.92 17.80 26.06
C GLU A 11 -10.27 17.28 26.61
N GLN A 12 -11.10 18.19 27.11
CA GLN A 12 -12.45 17.85 27.59
C GLN A 12 -13.32 17.34 26.42
N ASP A 13 -13.24 18.00 25.27
CA ASP A 13 -13.95 17.57 24.05
C ASP A 13 -13.53 16.16 23.61
N PHE A 14 -12.23 15.85 23.69
CA PHE A 14 -11.72 14.52 23.40
C PHE A 14 -12.23 13.47 24.41
N ILE A 15 -12.21 13.78 25.71
CA ILE A 15 -12.69 12.85 26.75
C ILE A 15 -14.17 12.55 26.55
N VAL A 16 -14.99 13.56 26.26
CA VAL A 16 -16.42 13.39 25.99
C VAL A 16 -16.63 12.55 24.73
N PHE A 17 -15.88 12.83 23.66
CA PHE A 17 -15.89 12.03 22.43
C PHE A 17 -15.52 10.58 22.69
N ALA A 18 -14.39 10.33 23.36
CA ALA A 18 -13.86 8.99 23.62
C ALA A 18 -14.83 8.18 24.49
N LYS A 19 -15.42 8.78 25.52
CA LYS A 19 -16.47 8.14 26.33
C LYS A 19 -17.70 7.81 25.51
N LYS A 20 -18.13 8.69 24.60
CA LYS A 20 -19.30 8.45 23.74
C LYS A 20 -19.04 7.40 22.66
N LYS A 21 -17.81 7.28 22.19
CA LYS A 21 -17.40 6.44 21.04
C LYS A 21 -16.47 5.30 21.42
N TYR A 22 -16.46 4.90 22.69
CA TYR A 22 -15.49 3.92 23.19
C TYR A 22 -15.62 2.56 22.50
N VAL A 23 -16.85 2.10 22.20
CA VAL A 23 -17.07 0.82 21.51
C VAL A 23 -16.47 0.87 20.11
N GLU A 24 -16.74 1.93 19.35
CA GLU A 24 -16.19 2.08 18.00
C GLU A 24 -14.65 2.21 18.03
N LEU A 25 -14.09 2.90 19.02
CA LEU A 25 -12.64 2.97 19.23
C LEU A 25 -12.03 1.60 19.57
N CYS A 26 -12.69 0.79 20.42
CA CYS A 26 -12.25 -0.56 20.72
C CYS A 26 -12.30 -1.47 19.49
N ILE A 27 -13.30 -1.30 18.60
CA ILE A 27 -13.37 -2.03 17.33
C ILE A 27 -12.16 -1.66 16.45
N VAL A 28 -11.88 -0.36 16.27
CA VAL A 28 -10.71 0.09 15.49
C VAL A 28 -9.41 -0.44 16.07
N GLY A 29 -9.25 -0.38 17.40
CA GLY A 29 -8.08 -0.96 18.08
C GLY A 29 -7.96 -2.47 17.85
N SER A 30 -9.07 -3.19 17.84
CA SER A 30 -9.10 -4.64 17.58
C SER A 30 -8.73 -4.97 16.13
N LEU A 31 -9.15 -4.16 15.15
CA LEU A 31 -8.73 -4.30 13.75
C LEU A 31 -7.22 -4.10 13.59
N PHE A 32 -6.65 -3.13 14.30
CA PHE A 32 -5.20 -2.92 14.32
C PHE A 32 -4.45 -4.11 14.92
N LEU A 33 -4.93 -4.64 16.06
CA LEU A 33 -4.35 -5.83 16.69
C LEU A 33 -4.48 -7.06 15.79
N PHE A 34 -5.59 -7.21 15.08
CA PHE A 34 -5.77 -8.27 14.09
C PHE A 34 -4.74 -8.18 12.97
N ALA A 35 -4.50 -7.00 12.40
CA ALA A 35 -3.48 -6.81 11.38
C ALA A 35 -2.07 -7.18 11.90
N MET A 36 -1.74 -6.79 13.14
CA MET A 36 -0.48 -7.15 13.79
C MET A 36 -0.35 -8.66 14.00
N LEU A 37 -1.42 -9.34 14.41
CA LEU A 37 -1.47 -10.78 14.58
C LEU A 37 -1.25 -11.50 13.25
N VAL A 38 -1.87 -11.02 12.18
CA VAL A 38 -1.66 -11.53 10.81
C VAL A 38 -0.20 -11.39 10.39
N TYR A 39 0.43 -10.23 10.62
CA TYR A 39 1.87 -10.06 10.36
C TYR A 39 2.72 -11.11 11.12
N TRP A 40 2.43 -11.29 12.41
CA TRP A 40 3.17 -12.21 13.27
C TRP A 40 3.06 -13.66 12.79
N ILE A 41 1.85 -14.11 12.42
CA ILE A 41 1.63 -15.46 11.88
C ILE A 41 2.50 -15.69 10.63
N GLY A 42 2.48 -14.76 9.67
CA GLY A 42 3.32 -14.88 8.48
C GLY A 42 4.80 -14.96 8.81
N ARG A 43 5.25 -14.12 9.75
CA ARG A 43 6.64 -14.06 10.21
C ARG A 43 7.10 -15.36 10.88
N CYS A 44 6.23 -15.98 11.68
CA CYS A 44 6.50 -17.28 12.31
C CYS A 44 6.58 -18.40 11.27
N ASN A 45 5.68 -18.41 10.28
CA ASN A 45 5.60 -19.49 9.30
C ASN A 45 6.71 -19.42 8.25
N ASN A 46 7.03 -18.22 7.75
CA ASN A 46 8.09 -18.02 6.78
C ASN A 46 8.80 -16.69 6.99
N SER A 47 9.88 -16.73 7.76
CA SER A 47 10.69 -15.55 8.04
C SER A 47 11.35 -14.93 6.80
N LYS A 48 11.52 -15.68 5.70
CA LYS A 48 12.12 -15.17 4.45
C LYS A 48 11.12 -14.45 3.55
N GLY A 49 9.81 -14.59 3.79
CA GLY A 49 8.78 -13.88 3.06
C GLY A 49 8.71 -12.40 3.44
N ASN A 50 8.24 -11.56 2.53
CA ASN A 50 7.91 -10.16 2.82
C ASN A 50 6.54 -10.08 3.51
N ASN A 51 6.47 -10.58 4.74
CA ASN A 51 5.20 -10.75 5.47
C ASN A 51 4.52 -9.41 5.84
N PHE A 52 5.28 -8.31 5.89
CA PHE A 52 4.74 -6.97 6.14
C PHE A 52 3.76 -6.53 5.05
N VAL A 53 3.86 -7.08 3.84
CA VAL A 53 2.95 -6.76 2.74
C VAL A 53 1.50 -7.11 3.06
N LEU A 54 1.23 -8.19 3.80
CA LEU A 54 -0.14 -8.55 4.16
C LEU A 54 -0.74 -7.59 5.19
N PHE A 55 0.07 -7.12 6.14
CA PHE A 55 -0.30 -6.04 7.05
C PHE A 55 -0.64 -4.77 6.27
N ASN A 56 0.22 -4.37 5.33
CA ASN A 56 -0.03 -3.19 4.50
C ASN A 56 -1.31 -3.33 3.66
N PHE A 57 -1.56 -4.53 3.11
CA PHE A 57 -2.78 -4.80 2.36
C PHE A 57 -4.05 -4.62 3.20
N LEU A 58 -4.07 -5.09 4.45
CA LEU A 58 -5.19 -4.87 5.36
C LEU A 58 -5.41 -3.37 5.64
N PHE A 59 -4.33 -2.62 5.80
CA PHE A 59 -4.40 -1.17 5.96
C PHE A 59 -4.99 -0.45 4.75
N ILE A 60 -4.59 -0.84 3.53
CA ILE A 60 -5.18 -0.33 2.30
C ILE A 60 -6.71 -0.59 2.27
N CYS A 61 -7.15 -1.78 2.70
CA CYS A 61 -8.57 -2.08 2.79
C CYS A 61 -9.30 -1.23 3.83
N TYR A 62 -8.70 -1.01 5.00
CA TYR A 62 -9.27 -0.16 6.04
C TYR A 62 -9.37 1.29 5.58
N ASP A 63 -8.31 1.83 4.98
CA ASP A 63 -8.28 3.19 4.45
C ASP A 63 -9.43 3.44 3.45
N LEU A 64 -9.57 2.56 2.46
CA LEU A 64 -10.67 2.64 1.50
C LEU A 64 -12.05 2.62 2.20
N ALA A 65 -12.24 1.74 3.18
CA ALA A 65 -13.51 1.63 3.90
C ALA A 65 -13.82 2.91 4.69
N PHE A 66 -12.81 3.49 5.34
CA PHE A 66 -12.95 4.74 6.09
C PHE A 66 -13.17 5.94 5.18
N ASP A 67 -12.50 6.02 4.04
CA ASP A 67 -12.69 7.07 3.03
C ASP A 67 -14.07 7.05 2.40
N ILE A 68 -14.57 5.87 2.02
CA ILE A 68 -15.95 5.71 1.53
C ILE A 68 -16.94 6.12 2.63
N THR A 69 -16.68 5.73 3.88
CA THR A 69 -17.56 6.09 4.99
C THR A 69 -17.57 7.59 5.24
N PHE A 70 -16.41 8.25 5.22
CA PHE A 70 -16.27 9.69 5.29
C PHE A 70 -17.05 10.39 4.17
N LEU A 71 -16.90 9.93 2.94
CA LEU A 71 -17.57 10.49 1.77
C LEU A 71 -19.09 10.44 1.90
N ILE A 72 -19.64 9.29 2.33
CA ILE A 72 -21.07 9.06 2.44
C ILE A 72 -21.67 9.83 3.64
N LYS A 73 -21.01 9.77 4.80
CA LYS A 73 -21.60 10.23 6.07
C LYS A 73 -21.24 11.67 6.42
N ASN A 74 -20.03 12.13 6.14
CA ASN A 74 -19.49 13.35 6.73
C ASN A 74 -19.12 14.43 5.70
N ALA A 75 -18.71 14.06 4.49
CA ALA A 75 -18.22 15.05 3.51
C ALA A 75 -19.28 16.09 3.06
N LYS A 76 -20.57 15.83 3.29
CA LYS A 76 -21.68 16.78 3.02
C LYS A 76 -21.91 17.78 4.15
N GLU A 77 -21.41 17.53 5.35
CA GLU A 77 -21.59 18.40 6.51
C GLU A 77 -20.83 19.73 6.35
N VAL A 78 -19.72 19.71 5.60
CA VAL A 78 -18.94 20.90 5.28
C VAL A 78 -19.17 21.27 3.82
N PRO A 79 -19.77 22.44 3.53
CA PRO A 79 -20.01 22.88 2.15
C PRO A 79 -18.73 22.87 1.31
N GLY A 80 -18.81 22.24 0.14
CA GLY A 80 -17.71 22.19 -0.82
C GLY A 80 -16.67 21.08 -0.60
N LEU A 81 -16.81 20.19 0.40
CA LEU A 81 -15.89 19.05 0.56
C LEU A 81 -16.31 17.79 -0.21
N PHE A 82 -17.61 17.52 -0.34
CA PHE A 82 -18.11 16.32 -1.00
C PHE A 82 -17.59 16.14 -2.45
N LYS A 83 -17.67 17.19 -3.27
CA LYS A 83 -17.25 17.10 -4.68
C LYS A 83 -15.75 16.81 -4.82
N PRO A 84 -14.83 17.55 -4.18
CA PRO A 84 -13.40 17.21 -4.19
C PRO A 84 -13.11 15.78 -3.69
N ALA A 85 -13.72 15.35 -2.59
CA ALA A 85 -13.51 14.00 -2.03
C ALA A 85 -13.94 12.91 -3.02
N LEU A 86 -15.10 13.07 -3.66
CA LEU A 86 -15.59 12.15 -4.68
C LEU A 86 -14.66 12.10 -5.90
N ILE A 87 -14.19 13.25 -6.37
CA ILE A 87 -13.28 13.34 -7.52
C ILE A 87 -11.96 12.62 -7.20
N ILE A 88 -11.38 12.86 -6.03
CA ILE A 88 -10.15 12.17 -5.60
C ILE A 88 -10.34 10.66 -5.60
N LEU A 89 -11.41 10.16 -4.97
CA LEU A 89 -11.70 8.72 -4.91
C LEU A 89 -11.85 8.08 -6.30
N ILE A 90 -12.58 8.74 -7.20
CA ILE A 90 -12.80 8.22 -8.56
C ILE A 90 -11.51 8.27 -9.39
N VAL A 91 -10.80 9.39 -9.36
CA VAL A 91 -9.61 9.60 -10.18
C VAL A 91 -8.47 8.69 -9.73
N SER A 92 -8.16 8.66 -8.44
CA SER A 92 -7.13 7.78 -7.88
C SER A 92 -7.46 6.31 -8.13
N GLY A 93 -8.69 5.90 -7.83
CA GLY A 93 -9.19 4.55 -8.08
C GLY A 93 -9.03 4.11 -9.54
N SER A 94 -9.41 4.98 -10.47
CA SER A 94 -9.33 4.70 -11.90
C SER A 94 -7.88 4.59 -12.39
N ILE A 95 -7.01 5.50 -11.94
CA ILE A 95 -5.57 5.49 -12.28
C ILE A 95 -4.92 4.19 -11.77
N ASN A 96 -5.14 3.88 -10.49
CA ASN A 96 -4.59 2.70 -9.85
C ASN A 96 -5.06 1.40 -10.52
N LEU A 97 -6.37 1.29 -10.79
CA LEU A 97 -6.94 0.12 -11.44
C LEU A 97 -6.39 -0.05 -12.87
N THR A 98 -6.32 1.03 -13.65
CA THR A 98 -5.79 1.00 -15.02
C THR A 98 -4.33 0.58 -15.04
N MET A 99 -3.49 1.17 -14.18
CA MET A 99 -2.08 0.77 -14.06
C MET A 99 -1.94 -0.68 -13.63
N SER A 100 -2.78 -1.14 -12.70
CA SER A 100 -2.75 -2.52 -12.21
C SER A 100 -3.07 -3.52 -13.31
N PHE A 101 -4.12 -3.28 -14.10
CA PHE A 101 -4.45 -4.11 -15.26
C PHE A 101 -3.33 -4.10 -16.30
N ALA A 102 -2.81 -2.92 -16.65
CA ALA A 102 -1.71 -2.79 -17.60
C ALA A 102 -0.48 -3.59 -17.14
N LEU A 103 -0.15 -3.54 -15.85
CA LEU A 103 0.95 -4.27 -15.25
C LEU A 103 0.74 -5.78 -15.34
N ILE A 104 -0.43 -6.29 -14.94
CA ILE A 104 -0.73 -7.73 -15.00
C ILE A 104 -0.65 -8.25 -16.44
N ILE A 105 -1.18 -7.49 -17.42
CA ILE A 105 -1.09 -7.84 -18.84
C ILE A 105 0.38 -7.85 -19.31
N GLN A 106 1.15 -6.81 -18.97
CA GLN A 106 2.56 -6.73 -19.33
C GLN A 106 3.35 -7.90 -18.76
N GLN A 107 3.13 -8.25 -17.48
CA GLN A 107 3.79 -9.39 -16.85
C GLN A 107 3.37 -10.73 -17.46
N ARG A 108 2.10 -10.88 -17.84
CA ARG A 108 1.62 -12.08 -18.54
C ARG A 108 2.31 -12.30 -19.88
N ILE A 109 2.54 -11.22 -20.65
CA ILE A 109 3.11 -11.28 -22.00
C ILE A 109 4.63 -11.49 -21.94
N TYR A 110 5.33 -10.72 -21.11
CA TYR A 110 6.80 -10.61 -21.17
C TYR A 110 7.54 -11.41 -20.09
N ASN A 111 6.83 -12.01 -19.12
CA ASN A 111 7.45 -12.78 -18.04
C ASN A 111 6.86 -14.19 -17.96
N PRO A 112 7.55 -15.21 -18.54
CA PRO A 112 7.05 -16.58 -18.56
C PRO A 112 6.78 -17.17 -17.17
N ALA A 113 7.59 -16.82 -16.17
CA ALA A 113 7.42 -17.30 -14.80
C ALA A 113 6.12 -16.76 -14.18
N PHE A 114 5.87 -15.45 -14.35
CA PHE A 114 4.61 -14.84 -13.93
C PHE A 114 3.42 -15.39 -14.71
N SER A 115 3.57 -15.57 -16.03
CA SER A 115 2.53 -16.10 -16.91
C SER A 115 2.08 -17.50 -16.49
N ASN A 116 3.03 -18.38 -16.13
CA ASN A 116 2.71 -19.72 -15.63
C ASN A 116 2.00 -19.67 -14.27
N TRP A 117 2.51 -18.89 -13.33
CA TRP A 117 1.85 -18.68 -12.03
C TRP A 117 0.41 -18.13 -12.20
N LEU A 118 0.20 -17.20 -13.14
CA LEU A 118 -1.10 -16.59 -13.39
C LEU A 118 -2.13 -17.58 -13.93
N LYS A 119 -1.73 -18.57 -14.74
CA LYS A 119 -2.67 -19.61 -15.24
C LYS A 119 -3.33 -20.36 -14.08
N GLU A 120 -2.53 -20.73 -13.08
CA GLU A 120 -2.97 -21.48 -11.90
C GLU A 120 -3.75 -20.59 -10.91
N ASN A 121 -3.42 -19.30 -10.83
CA ASN A 121 -3.91 -18.39 -9.78
C ASN A 121 -4.76 -17.21 -10.30
N HIS A 122 -5.29 -17.29 -11.53
CA HIS A 122 -5.96 -16.17 -12.22
C HIS A 122 -7.11 -15.53 -11.45
N ARG A 123 -7.91 -16.32 -10.72
CA ARG A 123 -9.04 -15.79 -9.91
C ARG A 123 -8.53 -14.91 -8.77
N PHE A 124 -7.50 -15.38 -8.07
CA PHE A 124 -6.88 -14.63 -6.99
C PHE A 124 -6.20 -13.37 -7.52
N ALA A 125 -5.45 -13.49 -8.63
CA ALA A 125 -4.82 -12.33 -9.27
C ALA A 125 -5.86 -11.27 -9.70
N ALA A 126 -6.99 -11.69 -10.27
CA ALA A 126 -8.07 -10.77 -10.66
C ALA A 126 -8.65 -10.04 -9.44
N LEU A 127 -8.90 -10.75 -8.33
CA LEU A 127 -9.38 -10.16 -7.09
C LEU A 127 -8.41 -9.08 -6.57
N ILE A 128 -7.12 -9.40 -6.49
CA ILE A 128 -6.12 -8.44 -6.03
C ILE A 128 -5.99 -7.25 -6.99
N THR A 129 -6.14 -7.47 -8.30
CA THR A 129 -6.12 -6.39 -9.31
C THR A 129 -7.31 -5.44 -9.13
N VAL A 130 -8.46 -5.93 -8.69
CA VAL A 130 -9.60 -5.06 -8.35
C VAL A 130 -9.34 -4.31 -7.04
N PHE A 131 -8.83 -5.00 -6.01
CA PHE A 131 -8.46 -4.35 -4.75
C PHE A 131 -7.39 -3.29 -4.92
N SER A 132 -6.50 -3.44 -5.89
CA SER A 132 -5.46 -2.47 -6.17
C SER A 132 -5.99 -1.16 -6.76
N ALA A 133 -7.29 -1.05 -7.08
CA ALA A 133 -7.94 0.25 -7.28
C ALA A 133 -7.78 1.15 -6.04
N ALA A 134 -7.86 0.58 -4.83
CA ALA A 134 -7.67 1.33 -3.59
C ALA A 134 -6.26 1.90 -3.45
N ASN A 135 -5.26 1.10 -3.83
CA ASN A 135 -3.86 1.46 -3.88
C ASN A 135 -3.12 0.37 -4.66
N ILE A 136 -2.35 0.76 -5.68
CA ILE A 136 -1.61 -0.18 -6.53
C ILE A 136 -0.62 -1.07 -5.76
N GLN A 137 -0.16 -0.62 -4.59
CA GLN A 137 0.72 -1.42 -3.73
C GLN A 137 0.06 -2.73 -3.22
N ALA A 138 -1.27 -2.84 -3.28
CA ALA A 138 -1.97 -4.10 -3.00
C ALA A 138 -1.43 -5.25 -3.88
N LEU A 139 -0.96 -4.96 -5.10
CA LEU A 139 -0.35 -5.96 -5.99
C LEU A 139 0.87 -6.65 -5.37
N LYS A 140 1.59 -6.03 -4.44
CA LYS A 140 2.75 -6.66 -3.78
C LYS A 140 2.37 -7.98 -3.08
N ILE A 141 1.11 -8.14 -2.65
CA ILE A 141 0.63 -9.33 -1.93
C ILE A 141 0.88 -10.62 -2.71
N ILE A 142 0.67 -10.60 -4.04
CA ILE A 142 0.78 -11.82 -4.86
C ILE A 142 2.23 -12.27 -5.03
N SER A 143 3.20 -11.41 -4.73
CA SER A 143 4.64 -11.70 -4.75
C SER A 143 5.29 -11.69 -3.36
N SER A 144 4.49 -11.60 -2.29
CA SER A 144 4.99 -11.40 -0.92
C SER A 144 5.67 -12.64 -0.33
N ASN A 145 5.36 -13.83 -0.85
CA ASN A 145 5.68 -15.12 -0.25
C ASN A 145 5.25 -15.22 1.22
N TYR A 146 4.15 -14.54 1.57
CA TYR A 146 3.64 -14.52 2.94
C TYR A 146 3.34 -15.95 3.42
N GLY A 147 3.89 -16.30 4.58
CA GLY A 147 3.72 -17.62 5.18
C GLY A 147 4.17 -18.81 4.32
N GLY A 148 4.90 -18.58 3.21
CA GLY A 148 5.30 -19.64 2.28
C GLY A 148 4.20 -20.11 1.32
N MET A 149 3.09 -19.39 1.21
CA MET A 149 1.95 -19.78 0.38
C MET A 149 2.25 -19.65 -1.12
N THR A 150 2.03 -20.71 -1.90
CA THR A 150 2.28 -20.75 -3.36
C THR A 150 1.49 -19.71 -4.15
N VAL A 151 0.24 -19.44 -3.74
CA VAL A 151 -0.61 -18.39 -4.32
C VAL A 151 -0.04 -16.98 -4.11
N LEU A 152 0.93 -16.79 -3.20
CA LEU A 152 1.57 -15.50 -2.92
C LEU A 152 3.03 -15.46 -3.41
N GLN A 153 3.44 -16.40 -4.27
CA GLN A 153 4.82 -16.55 -4.77
C GLN A 153 4.99 -16.12 -6.24
N ALA A 154 4.13 -15.23 -6.76
CA ALA A 154 4.31 -14.68 -8.08
C ALA A 154 5.67 -13.97 -8.20
N LYS A 155 6.33 -14.13 -9.35
CA LYS A 155 7.63 -13.51 -9.62
C LYS A 155 7.47 -12.36 -10.60
N TYR A 156 7.43 -11.13 -10.11
CA TYR A 156 7.49 -9.94 -10.96
C TYR A 156 8.89 -9.78 -11.59
N SER A 157 8.93 -9.27 -12.82
CA SER A 157 10.18 -8.75 -13.40
C SER A 157 10.61 -7.46 -12.68
N SER A 158 11.88 -7.04 -12.82
CA SER A 158 12.37 -5.79 -12.23
C SER A 158 11.54 -4.57 -12.67
N ASN A 159 11.14 -4.53 -13.95
CA ASN A 159 10.24 -3.50 -14.48
C ASN A 159 8.86 -3.54 -13.81
N GLY A 160 8.33 -4.73 -13.51
CA GLY A 160 7.08 -4.89 -12.78
C GLY A 160 7.18 -4.35 -11.36
N GLN A 161 8.25 -4.69 -10.64
CA GLN A 161 8.48 -4.17 -9.28
C GLN A 161 8.62 -2.64 -9.28
N ARG A 162 9.38 -2.09 -10.24
CA ARG A 162 9.50 -0.64 -10.45
C ARG A 162 8.16 0.02 -10.76
N ALA A 163 7.33 -0.59 -11.62
CA ALA A 163 6.03 -0.05 -11.95
C ALA A 163 5.09 -0.01 -10.72
N ILE A 164 5.12 -1.03 -9.85
CA ILE A 164 4.37 -1.00 -8.58
C ILE A 164 4.88 0.12 -7.67
N ALA A 165 6.20 0.26 -7.54
CA ALA A 165 6.81 1.30 -6.70
C ALA A 165 6.46 2.72 -7.18
N TRP A 166 6.60 2.99 -8.48
CA TRP A 166 6.20 4.27 -9.08
C TRP A 166 4.70 4.52 -9.02
N GLY A 167 3.89 3.47 -9.15
CA GLY A 167 2.46 3.56 -8.91
C GLY A 167 2.13 4.01 -7.49
N GLY A 168 2.85 3.51 -6.48
CA GLY A 168 2.71 3.98 -5.09
C GLY A 168 3.10 5.45 -4.90
N VAL A 169 4.07 5.96 -5.67
CA VAL A 169 4.40 7.40 -5.69
C VAL A 169 3.27 8.23 -6.32
N LEU A 170 2.64 7.73 -7.40
CA LEU A 170 1.49 8.39 -7.99
C LEU A 170 0.28 8.39 -7.04
N ASN A 171 0.04 7.27 -6.34
CA ASN A 171 -1.03 7.18 -5.34
C ASN A 171 -0.90 8.26 -4.25
N LEU A 172 0.31 8.47 -3.76
CA LEU A 172 0.60 9.53 -2.78
C LEU A 172 0.18 10.92 -3.28
N ALA A 173 0.49 11.23 -4.53
CA ALA A 173 0.22 12.55 -5.11
C ALA A 173 -1.28 12.78 -5.37
N PHE A 174 -2.00 11.74 -5.80
CA PHE A 174 -3.39 11.86 -6.26
C PHE A 174 -4.45 11.42 -5.24
N GLN A 175 -4.07 10.64 -4.22
CA GLN A 175 -4.97 10.11 -3.19
C GLN A 175 -4.54 10.57 -1.80
N ASP A 176 -3.39 10.10 -1.31
CA ASP A 176 -3.06 10.21 0.12
C ASP A 176 -2.88 11.68 0.57
N ILE A 177 -2.13 12.49 -0.18
CA ILE A 177 -1.94 13.92 0.13
C ILE A 177 -3.26 14.70 -0.04
N PRO A 178 -3.98 14.61 -1.18
CA PRO A 178 -5.27 15.29 -1.33
C PRO A 178 -6.30 14.90 -0.26
N GLN A 179 -6.37 13.61 0.10
CA GLN A 179 -7.30 13.11 1.13
C GLN A 179 -6.95 13.66 2.51
N LEU A 180 -5.65 13.68 2.88
CA LEU A 180 -5.20 14.32 4.12
C LEU A 180 -5.60 15.80 4.17
N VAL A 181 -5.45 16.53 3.06
CA VAL A 181 -5.85 17.95 2.97
C VAL A 181 -7.36 18.12 3.17
N ILE A 182 -8.18 17.24 2.60
CA ILE A 182 -9.63 17.25 2.81
C ILE A 182 -10.00 17.00 4.28
N LEU A 183 -9.37 16.02 4.91
CA LEU A 183 -9.62 15.67 6.31
C LEU A 183 -9.17 16.79 7.25
N ALA A 184 -8.02 17.42 7.00
CA ALA A 184 -7.58 18.60 7.73
C ALA A 184 -8.54 19.79 7.56
N LYS A 185 -9.06 20.01 6.34
CA LYS A 185 -10.07 21.05 6.10
C LYS A 185 -11.39 20.74 6.82
N TYR A 186 -11.81 19.47 6.86
CA TYR A 186 -12.98 19.07 7.64
C TYR A 186 -12.76 19.34 9.13
N TRP A 187 -11.59 18.95 9.66
CA TRP A 187 -11.19 19.17 11.05
C TRP A 187 -11.26 20.65 11.45
N THR A 188 -10.71 21.54 10.63
CA THR A 188 -10.71 23.00 10.92
C THR A 188 -12.08 23.66 10.82
N LYS A 189 -13.07 23.02 10.17
CA LYS A 189 -14.41 23.57 9.93
C LYS A 189 -15.48 22.99 10.86
N THR A 190 -15.16 21.95 11.61
CA THR A 190 -16.09 21.30 12.54
C THR A 190 -15.64 21.55 13.98
N LYS A 191 -16.62 21.57 14.91
CA LYS A 191 -16.32 21.71 16.34
C LYS A 191 -16.31 20.32 16.97
N GLY A 192 -15.23 19.99 17.68
CA GLY A 192 -15.05 18.70 18.34
C GLY A 192 -14.66 17.57 17.39
N TYR A 193 -14.66 16.35 17.94
CA TYR A 193 -14.22 15.15 17.23
C TYR A 193 -15.42 14.43 16.58
N VAL A 194 -15.36 14.25 15.26
CA VAL A 194 -16.28 13.38 14.53
C VAL A 194 -15.57 12.08 14.20
N PHE A 195 -16.21 10.95 14.49
CA PHE A 195 -15.55 9.64 14.54
C PHE A 195 -14.84 9.26 13.23
N PHE A 196 -15.56 9.15 12.11
CA PHE A 196 -14.94 8.70 10.85
C PHE A 196 -13.85 9.65 10.33
N PRO A 197 -14.07 10.98 10.24
CA PRO A 197 -13.02 11.91 9.84
C PRO A 197 -11.78 11.86 10.75
N PHE A 198 -11.97 11.70 12.06
CA PHE A 198 -10.86 11.60 13.00
C PHE A 198 -10.04 10.33 12.79
N ILE A 199 -10.69 9.16 12.67
CA ILE A 199 -10.00 7.90 12.42
C ILE A 199 -9.33 7.89 11.04
N SER A 200 -10.01 8.37 10.00
CA SER A 200 -9.41 8.56 8.66
C SER A 200 -8.16 9.42 8.73
N LEU A 201 -8.18 10.54 9.48
CA LEU A 201 -7.03 11.43 9.59
C LEU A 201 -5.83 10.74 10.25
N VAL A 202 -6.06 9.96 11.31
CA VAL A 202 -5.00 9.16 11.96
C VAL A 202 -4.46 8.10 11.00
N LEU A 203 -5.34 7.37 10.31
CA LEU A 203 -4.96 6.36 9.32
C LEU A 203 -4.15 6.96 8.17
N SER A 204 -4.57 8.09 7.61
CA SER A 204 -3.86 8.79 6.54
C SER A 204 -2.43 9.14 6.96
N ILE A 205 -2.24 9.64 8.19
CA ILE A 205 -0.89 9.94 8.70
C ILE A 205 -0.05 8.65 8.80
N ILE A 206 -0.61 7.57 9.37
CA ILE A 206 0.08 6.29 9.51
C ILE A 206 0.47 5.71 8.13
N ILE A 207 -0.44 5.75 7.16
CA ILE A 207 -0.21 5.25 5.80
C ILE A 207 0.87 6.05 5.10
N LEU A 208 0.87 7.37 5.23
CA LEU A 208 1.94 8.22 4.70
C LEU A 208 3.31 7.83 5.26
N PHE A 209 3.40 7.55 6.56
CA PHE A 209 4.62 7.04 7.18
C PHE A 209 5.02 5.67 6.64
N ILE A 210 4.08 4.70 6.59
CA ILE A 210 4.34 3.36 6.08
C ILE A 210 4.84 3.42 4.63
N ASP A 211 4.16 4.18 3.78
CA ASP A 211 4.52 4.31 2.38
C ASP A 211 5.86 5.03 2.20
N PHE A 212 6.16 6.03 3.02
CA PHE A 212 7.47 6.69 3.01
C PHE A 212 8.61 5.70 3.26
N PHE A 213 8.53 4.91 4.34
CA PHE A 213 9.54 3.90 4.63
C PHE A 213 9.53 2.74 3.63
N GLY A 214 8.36 2.32 3.18
CA GLY A 214 8.19 1.28 2.16
C GLY A 214 8.88 1.64 0.84
N ARG A 215 8.82 2.92 0.43
CA ARG A 215 9.50 3.42 -0.77
C ARG A 215 11.02 3.45 -0.63
N ILE A 216 11.53 3.84 0.53
CA ILE A 216 12.98 3.74 0.82
C ILE A 216 13.43 2.28 0.70
N TYR A 217 12.66 1.36 1.27
CA TYR A 217 12.94 -0.07 1.20
C TYR A 217 12.93 -0.61 -0.24
N ASP A 218 11.90 -0.27 -1.02
CA ASP A 218 11.79 -0.66 -2.43
C ASP A 218 12.98 -0.13 -3.25
N ALA A 219 13.37 1.14 -3.04
CA ALA A 219 14.49 1.75 -3.74
C ALA A 219 15.80 0.97 -3.49
N ILE A 220 16.08 0.62 -2.23
CA ILE A 220 17.28 -0.16 -1.87
C ILE A 220 17.26 -1.54 -2.57
N ILE A 221 16.12 -2.24 -2.57
CA ILE A 221 16.02 -3.57 -3.18
C ILE A 221 16.16 -3.51 -4.70
N ILE A 222 15.51 -2.54 -5.36
CA ILE A 222 15.55 -2.40 -6.81
C ILE A 222 16.99 -2.10 -7.26
N THR A 223 17.69 -1.18 -6.59
CA THR A 223 19.10 -0.88 -6.89
C THR A 223 19.99 -2.11 -6.78
N ASN A 224 19.85 -2.90 -5.70
CA ASN A 224 20.62 -4.13 -5.53
C ASN A 224 20.36 -5.17 -6.64
N ASN A 225 19.12 -5.28 -7.12
CA ASN A 225 18.76 -6.17 -8.23
C ASN A 225 19.33 -5.71 -9.57
N ASP A 226 19.34 -4.40 -9.83
CA ASP A 226 19.89 -3.81 -11.06
C ASP A 226 21.42 -3.99 -11.10
N ASP A 227 22.12 -3.80 -9.98
CA ASP A 227 23.57 -4.06 -9.85
C ASP A 227 23.91 -5.53 -10.11
N GLY A 228 23.13 -6.45 -9.53
CA GLY A 228 23.29 -7.89 -9.75
C GLY A 228 23.07 -8.30 -11.21
N THR A 229 22.06 -7.69 -11.87
CA THR A 229 21.76 -7.95 -13.28
C THR A 229 22.87 -7.41 -14.19
N THR A 230 23.35 -6.20 -13.91
CA THR A 230 24.44 -5.55 -14.65
C THR A 230 25.74 -6.34 -14.52
N ARG A 231 26.09 -6.79 -13.32
CA ARG A 231 27.25 -7.68 -13.10
C ARG A 231 27.14 -8.98 -13.87
N ARG A 232 25.97 -9.63 -13.89
CA ARG A 232 25.75 -10.88 -14.64
C ARG A 232 25.88 -10.67 -16.15
N LEU A 233 25.35 -9.57 -16.68
CA LEU A 233 25.48 -9.22 -18.10
C LEU A 233 26.94 -8.94 -18.47
N ASN A 234 27.68 -8.19 -17.64
CA ASN A 234 29.10 -7.92 -17.86
C ASN A 234 29.94 -9.20 -17.83
N ASN A 235 29.68 -10.11 -16.89
CA ASN A 235 30.39 -11.39 -16.85
C ASN A 235 30.08 -12.25 -18.09
N ARG A 236 28.80 -12.33 -18.51
CA ARG A 236 28.41 -13.07 -19.73
C ARG A 236 29.03 -12.48 -20.99
N SER A 237 29.05 -11.15 -21.09
CA SER A 237 29.69 -10.45 -22.20
C SER A 237 31.18 -10.75 -22.21
N SER A 238 31.84 -10.68 -21.05
CA SER A 238 33.25 -11.00 -20.91
C SER A 238 33.54 -12.43 -21.35
N ASP A 239 32.80 -13.42 -20.84
CA ASP A 239 32.94 -14.83 -21.24
C ASP A 239 32.73 -15.04 -22.75
N SER A 240 31.75 -14.34 -23.35
CA SER A 240 31.51 -14.41 -24.79
C SER A 240 32.64 -13.77 -25.61
N THR A 241 33.24 -12.67 -25.13
CA THR A 241 34.40 -12.01 -25.75
C THR A 241 35.65 -12.89 -25.62
N TYR A 242 35.87 -13.53 -24.46
CA TYR A 242 36.95 -14.50 -24.26
C TYR A 242 36.79 -15.71 -25.19
N GLN A 243 35.60 -16.30 -25.28
CA GLN A 243 35.36 -17.43 -26.20
C GLN A 243 35.49 -17.03 -27.67
N TYR A 244 35.09 -15.82 -28.04
CA TYR A 244 35.29 -15.30 -29.39
C TYR A 244 36.79 -15.15 -29.69
N SER A 245 37.56 -14.52 -28.80
CA SER A 245 39.02 -14.35 -28.97
C SER A 245 39.78 -15.67 -29.07
N MET A 246 39.35 -16.73 -28.36
CA MET A 246 39.91 -18.07 -28.52
C MET A 246 39.53 -18.76 -29.84
N ARG A 247 38.43 -18.37 -30.48
CA ARG A 247 38.01 -18.92 -31.78
C ARG A 247 38.62 -18.21 -32.98
N VAL A 248 38.91 -16.91 -32.87
CA VAL A 248 39.46 -16.13 -34.00
C VAL A 248 40.99 -16.01 -33.99
N GLY A 249 41.66 -16.53 -32.95
CA GLY A 249 43.11 -16.59 -32.89
C GLY A 249 43.74 -15.23 -32.55
N ALA A 250 44.52 -15.21 -31.47
CA ALA A 250 45.59 -14.22 -31.34
C ALA A 250 46.60 -14.46 -32.48
N PRO A 251 47.22 -13.40 -33.04
CA PRO A 251 48.21 -13.51 -34.10
C PRO A 251 49.39 -14.41 -33.72
#